data_AF-A0A258BLI9-F1
#
_entry.id   AF-A0A258BLI9-F1
#
_cell.length_a   1.000
_cell.length_b   1.000
_cell.length_c   1.000
_cell.angle_alpha   90.00
_cell.angle_beta   90.00
_cell.angle_gamma   90.00
#
_symmetry.space_group_name_H-M   'P 1'
#
loop_
_entity.id
_entity.type
_entity.pdbx_description
1 polymer ?
#
loop_
_entity_poly.entity_id
_entity_poly.type
_entity_poly.pdbx_seq_one_letter_code
_entity_poly.pdbx_strand_id
1 'polypeptide(L)' 'MAQAAEDLAAVHIPLIETFAYRLGEQCLGFRGVVEARISIDKPFALTRGLAGVEVRLSN' A
#
# COMPACT_ATOMS: atom_id res chain seq x y z
N MET A 1 3.67 -7.78 -8.85
CA MET A 1 3.18 -7.00 -7.70
C MET A 1 4.27 -6.12 -7.09
N ALA A 2 5.49 -6.62 -6.83
CA ALA A 2 6.59 -5.78 -6.30
C ALA A 2 6.86 -4.50 -7.14
N GLN A 3 6.92 -4.63 -8.47
CA GLN A 3 7.13 -3.48 -9.36
C GLN A 3 6.03 -2.40 -9.23
N ALA A 4 4.77 -2.78 -9.02
CA ALA A 4 3.68 -1.81 -8.86
C ALA A 4 3.84 -0.96 -7.59
N ALA A 5 4.38 -1.56 -6.52
CA ALA A 5 4.71 -0.81 -5.30
C ALA A 5 5.87 0.16 -5.53
N GLU A 6 6.93 -0.28 -6.22
CA GLU A 6 8.08 0.58 -6.56
C GLU A 6 7.69 1.75 -7.46
N ASP A 7 6.89 1.49 -8.50
CA ASP A 7 6.41 2.51 -9.44
C ASP A 7 5.53 3.54 -8.73
N LEU A 8 4.68 3.09 -7.80
CA LEU A 8 3.84 3.98 -7.00
C LEU A 8 4.66 4.80 -5.99
N ALA A 9 5.76 4.24 -5.47
CA ALA A 9 6.65 4.92 -4.52
C ALA A 9 7.54 5.97 -5.21
N ALA A 10 7.81 5.81 -6.50
CA ALA A 10 8.51 6.82 -7.30
C ALA A 10 7.74 8.14 -7.39
N VAL A 11 6.41 8.10 -7.23
CA VAL A 11 5.56 9.29 -7.10
C VAL A 11 5.43 9.63 -5.61
N HIS A 12 5.81 10.84 -5.20
CA HIS A 12 5.72 11.23 -3.79
C HIS A 12 4.25 11.20 -3.32
N ILE A 13 3.93 10.27 -2.42
CA ILE A 13 2.62 10.15 -1.75
C ILE A 13 2.82 10.44 -0.26
N PRO A 14 2.16 11.47 0.29
CA PRO A 14 2.46 11.97 1.63
C PRO A 14 1.97 11.07 2.77
N LEU A 15 0.92 10.28 2.53
CA LEU A 15 0.25 9.45 3.53
C LEU A 15 0.37 7.97 3.17
N ILE A 16 0.78 7.14 4.13
CA ILE A 16 0.91 5.68 3.94
C ILE A 16 -0.44 5.03 3.66
N GLU A 17 -1.53 5.62 4.15
CA GLU A 17 -2.91 5.24 3.91
C GLU A 17 -3.30 5.41 2.44
N THR A 18 -2.98 6.57 1.85
CA THR A 18 -3.23 6.84 0.42
C THR A 18 -2.40 5.93 -0.46
N PHE A 19 -1.15 5.68 -0.08
CA PHE A 19 -0.30 4.73 -0.80
C PHE A 19 -0.90 3.32 -0.75
N ALA A 20 -1.26 2.82 0.43
CA ALA A 20 -1.79 1.47 0.62
C ALA A 20 -3.07 1.24 -0.19
N TYR A 21 -3.98 2.22 -0.16
CA TYR A 21 -5.21 2.16 -0.93
C TYR A 21 -4.94 2.12 -2.44
N ARG A 22 -4.10 3.02 -2.97
CA ARG A 22 -3.77 3.06 -4.40
C ARG A 22 -3.05 1.81 -4.89
N LEU A 23 -2.14 1.26 -4.07
CA LEU A 23 -1.47 0.00 -4.39
C LEU A 23 -2.48 -1.15 -4.45
N GLY A 24 -3.44 -1.17 -3.51
CA GLY A 24 -4.48 -2.17 -3.49
C GLY A 24 -5.43 -2.11 -4.69
N GLU A 25 -5.82 -0.90 -5.14
CA GLU A 25 -6.58 -0.69 -6.38
C GLU A 25 -5.83 -1.20 -7.62
N GLN A 26 -4.52 -0.90 -7.71
CA GLN A 26 -3.68 -1.43 -8.78
C GLN A 26 -3.60 -2.97 -8.72
N CYS A 27 -3.52 -3.54 -7.52
CA CYS A 27 -3.53 -4.99 -7.34
C CYS A 27 -4.85 -5.63 -7.79
N LEU A 28 -6.00 -5.05 -7.45
CA LEU A 28 -7.31 -5.53 -7.92
C LEU A 28 -7.50 -5.38 -9.43
N GLY A 29 -6.81 -4.42 -10.06
CA GLY A 29 -6.81 -4.26 -11.51
C GLY A 29 -6.13 -5.42 -12.29
N PHE A 30 -5.37 -6.29 -11.61
CA PHE A 30 -4.79 -7.47 -12.26
C PHE A 30 -5.84 -8.56 -12.50
N ARG A 31 -5.83 -9.14 -13.71
CA ARG A 31 -6.76 -10.20 -14.10
C ARG A 31 -6.68 -11.39 -13.12
N GLY A 32 -7.82 -11.74 -12.53
CA GLY A 32 -7.97 -12.90 -11.64
C GLY A 32 -7.67 -12.61 -10.17
N VAL A 33 -7.32 -11.38 -9.81
CA VAL A 33 -7.25 -10.96 -8.40
C VAL A 33 -8.66 -10.67 -7.89
N VAL A 34 -9.01 -11.26 -6.75
CA VAL A 34 -10.32 -11.12 -6.10
C VAL A 34 -10.26 -10.31 -4.81
N GLU A 35 -9.08 -10.27 -4.19
CA GLU A 35 -8.80 -9.53 -2.97
C GLU A 35 -7.35 -9.06 -3.00
N ALA A 36 -7.10 -7.86 -2.48
CA ALA A 36 -5.78 -7.34 -2.20
C ALA A 36 -5.68 -6.91 -0.73
N ARG A 37 -4.69 -7.44 -0.01
CA ARG A 37 -4.31 -7.02 1.34
C ARG A 37 -2.95 -6.34 1.29
N ILE A 38 -2.91 -5.06 1.66
CA ILE A 38 -1.70 -4.23 1.68
C ILE A 38 -1.37 -3.89 3.12
N SER A 39 -0.15 -4.17 3.55
CA SER A 39 0.38 -3.79 4.87
C SER A 39 1.63 -2.95 4.67
N ILE A 40 1.69 -1.79 5.33
CA ILE A 40 2.83 -0.88 5.25
C ILE A 40 3.27 -0.54 6.65
N ASP A 41 4.57 -0.72 6.89
CA ASP A 41 5.26 -0.34 8.10
C ASP A 41 6.15 0.88 7.82
N LYS A 42 6.03 1.91 8.65
CA LYS A 42 6.88 3.11 8.63
C LYS A 42 7.65 3.20 9.96
N PRO A 43 8.70 2.38 10.15
CA PRO A 43 9.34 2.13 11.45
C PRO A 43 10.02 3.35 12.07
N PHE A 44 10.34 4.37 11.28
CA PHE A 44 11.00 5.60 11.76
C PHE A 44 10.08 6.82 11.78
N ALA A 45 8.77 6.63 11.58
CA ALA A 45 7.81 7.73 11.66
C ALA A 45 7.61 8.26 13.08
N LEU A 46 7.82 7.41 14.10
CA LEU A 46 7.60 7.72 15.50
C LEU A 46 8.90 7.47 16.28
N THR A 47 9.24 8.40 17.18
CA THR A 47 10.46 8.32 18.01
C THR A 47 10.52 7.05 18.88
N ARG A 48 9.36 6.49 19.26
CA ARG A 48 9.22 5.27 20.08
C ARG A 48 7.96 4.49 19.73
N GLY A 49 7.82 4.09 18.46
CA GLY A 49 6.68 3.29 18.02
C GLY A 49 6.74 2.94 16.54
N LEU A 50 5.79 2.13 16.11
CA LEU A 50 5.59 1.79 14.70
C LEU A 50 4.33 2.49 14.21
N ALA A 51 4.47 3.33 13.19
CA ALA A 51 3.31 3.74 12.39
C ALA A 51 3.14 2.71 11.28
N GLY A 52 1.91 2.27 11.05
CA GLY A 52 1.59 1.36 9.97
C GLY A 52 0.13 1.42 9.58
N VAL A 53 -0.18 0.86 8.42
CA VAL A 53 -1.54 0.76 7.90
C VAL A 53 -1.74 -0.61 7.26
N GLU A 54 -2.94 -1.19 7.46
CA GLU A 54 -3.43 -2.33 6.70
C GLU A 54 -4.71 -1.92 5.96
N VAL A 55 -4.75 -2.23 4.66
CA VAL A 55 -5.93 -2.05 3.81
C VAL A 55 -6.28 -3.39 3.17
N ARG A 56 -7.58 -3.73 3.17
CA ARG A 56 -8.14 -4.84 2.39
C ARG A 56 -9.17 -4.32 1.41
N LEU A 57 -9.04 -4.72 0.16
CA LEU A 57 -9.95 -4.37 -0.93
C LEU A 57 -10.36 -5.65 -1.64
N SER A 58 -11.64 -5.74 -2.03
CA SER A 58 -12.21 -6.86 -2.75
C SER A 58 -13.20 -6.32 -3.79
N ASN A 59 -13.33 -7.02 -4.93
CA ASN A 59 -14.32 -6.72 -5.97
C ASN A 59 -15.74 -7.11 -5.56
#